data_AF-F1LA72-F1
#
_entry.id   AF-F1LA72-F1
#
_cell.length_a   1.000
_cell.length_b   1.000
_cell.length_c   1.000
_cell.angle_alpha   90.00
_cell.angle_beta   90.00
_cell.angle_gamma   90.00
#
_symmetry.space_group_name_H-M   'P 1'
#
loop_
_entity.id
_entity.type
_entity.pdbx_description
1 polymer ?
#
loop_
_entity_poly.entity_id
_entity_poly.type
_entity_poly.pdbx_seq_one_letter_code
_entity_poly.pdbx_strand_id
1 'polypeptide(L)'
;MQKDDKISSACSPAATQSEKSLDMMSRLRKAGYISKDVIGRGTYSIVKRAYSERHNKDVALKIVDKRSRSDFIIRFLPRELDIVPRLHHQNIVEVFEIIQSESIVCIAQEYAAGGDLLKKIKKQSRINEDRARFYFRQLIEALMYLKKIEVVHRDLKCENLFLDLCDNIKLGDFGFSRMMRNGDESHTFCGSRAYVAPEVLRSRSYSGFTVDLWSAGVVLFVMVTGLMPYDDRYPRKMVEKQMQHRVTFPSRIFSQ
;
A
#
# COMPACT_ATOMS: atom_id res chain seq x y z
N MET A 1 20.87 -37.22 -48.21
CA MET A 1 21.01 -36.97 -46.76
C MET A 1 20.69 -35.51 -46.55
N GLN A 2 19.72 -35.26 -45.67
CA GLN A 2 18.85 -34.08 -45.63
C GLN A 2 19.33 -33.14 -44.51
N LYS A 3 19.30 -31.82 -44.73
CA LYS A 3 18.62 -30.79 -43.90
C LYS A 3 19.36 -29.46 -43.84
N ASP A 4 18.85 -28.58 -44.71
CA ASP A 4 18.38 -27.22 -44.49
C ASP A 4 18.63 -26.54 -43.14
N ASP A 5 19.10 -25.31 -43.29
CA ASP A 5 19.19 -24.21 -42.36
C ASP A 5 17.90 -23.98 -41.55
N LYS A 6 18.01 -24.08 -40.22
CA LYS A 6 17.07 -23.42 -39.30
C LYS A 6 17.68 -22.10 -38.84
N ILE A 7 17.29 -21.03 -39.52
CA ILE A 7 17.34 -19.67 -39.00
C ILE A 7 16.41 -19.63 -37.77
N SER A 8 16.97 -19.76 -36.57
CA SER A 8 16.25 -19.39 -35.35
C SER A 8 16.34 -17.87 -35.21
N SER A 9 15.25 -17.17 -35.54
CA SER A 9 15.14 -15.75 -35.25
C SER A 9 15.10 -15.58 -33.73
N ALA A 10 16.23 -15.19 -33.14
CA ALA A 10 16.27 -14.73 -31.77
C ALA A 10 15.47 -13.43 -31.67
N CYS A 11 14.20 -13.54 -31.28
CA CYS A 11 13.36 -12.37 -31.03
C CYS A 11 13.93 -11.61 -29.83
N SER A 12 14.16 -10.31 -29.99
CA SER A 12 14.82 -9.48 -28.98
C SER A 12 14.00 -9.42 -27.67
N PRO A 13 14.64 -9.35 -26.49
CA PRO A 13 13.95 -9.26 -25.19
C PRO A 13 12.99 -8.07 -25.08
N ALA A 14 13.23 -7.00 -25.84
CA ALA A 14 12.43 -5.78 -25.86
C ALA A 14 11.08 -5.98 -26.59
N ALA A 15 11.05 -6.76 -27.68
CA ALA A 15 9.84 -7.06 -28.43
C ALA A 15 8.82 -7.85 -27.58
N THR A 16 9.32 -8.83 -26.81
CA THR A 16 8.48 -9.68 -25.94
C THR A 16 7.88 -8.92 -24.76
N GLN A 17 8.54 -7.84 -24.30
CA GLN A 17 8.05 -7.01 -23.20
C GLN A 17 6.96 -6.03 -23.65
N SER A 18 7.04 -5.56 -24.90
CA SER A 18 6.01 -4.75 -25.55
C SER A 18 4.73 -5.57 -25.78
N GLU A 19 4.84 -6.77 -26.35
CA GLU A 19 3.70 -7.66 -26.66
C GLU A 19 2.90 -8.05 -25.43
N LYS A 20 3.57 -8.42 -24.33
CA LYS A 20 2.89 -8.79 -23.07
C LYS A 20 2.18 -7.62 -22.42
N SER A 21 2.72 -6.40 -22.57
CA SER A 21 2.07 -5.17 -22.12
C SER A 21 0.84 -4.86 -22.97
N LEU A 22 0.90 -5.12 -24.29
CA LEU A 22 -0.22 -4.98 -25.22
C LEU A 22 -1.36 -5.99 -24.91
N ASP A 23 -1.04 -7.24 -24.56
CA ASP A 23 -2.04 -8.24 -24.11
C ASP A 23 -2.82 -7.74 -22.90
N MET A 24 -2.13 -7.26 -21.85
CA MET A 24 -2.79 -6.74 -20.66
C MET A 24 -3.68 -5.52 -20.99
N MET A 25 -3.21 -4.59 -21.83
CA MET A 25 -4.02 -3.45 -22.26
C MET A 25 -5.27 -3.87 -23.05
N SER A 26 -5.15 -4.90 -23.90
CA SER A 26 -6.29 -5.48 -24.62
C SER A 26 -7.31 -6.10 -23.67
N ARG A 27 -6.86 -6.87 -22.67
CA ARG A 27 -7.72 -7.44 -21.62
C ARG A 27 -8.44 -6.35 -20.82
N LEU A 28 -7.73 -5.31 -20.40
CA LEU A 28 -8.32 -4.18 -19.67
C LEU A 28 -9.39 -3.46 -20.50
N ARG A 29 -9.13 -3.20 -21.78
CA ARG A 29 -10.11 -2.57 -22.68
C ARG A 29 -11.34 -3.45 -22.86
N LYS A 30 -11.17 -4.77 -23.04
CA LYS A 30 -12.29 -5.74 -23.13
C LYS A 30 -13.11 -5.80 -21.84
N ALA A 31 -12.49 -5.57 -20.69
CA ALA A 31 -13.16 -5.48 -19.40
C ALA A 31 -13.75 -4.07 -19.12
N GLY A 32 -13.72 -3.15 -20.09
CA GLY A 32 -14.31 -1.82 -19.97
C GLY A 32 -13.47 -0.82 -19.17
N TYR A 33 -12.15 -1.01 -19.08
CA TYR A 33 -11.23 -0.05 -18.46
C TYR A 33 -10.46 0.75 -19.51
N ILE A 34 -10.64 2.07 -19.50
CA ILE A 34 -9.95 3.01 -20.39
C ILE A 34 -8.83 3.68 -19.59
N SER A 35 -7.60 3.24 -19.80
CA SER A 35 -6.42 3.76 -19.10
C SER A 35 -6.19 5.25 -19.40
N LYS A 36 -5.80 5.99 -18.36
CA LYS A 36 -5.41 7.40 -18.38
C LYS A 36 -3.94 7.53 -17.94
N ASP A 37 -3.63 8.56 -17.16
CA ASP A 37 -2.31 8.92 -16.68
C ASP A 37 -1.76 7.98 -15.58
N VAL A 38 -0.45 7.98 -15.43
CA VAL A 38 0.24 7.29 -14.33
C VAL A 38 0.17 8.17 -13.09
N ILE A 39 -0.45 7.67 -12.03
CA ILE A 39 -0.65 8.39 -10.76
C ILE A 39 0.28 7.92 -9.64
N GLY A 40 0.94 6.77 -9.82
CA GLY A 40 1.88 6.24 -8.83
C GLY A 40 2.86 5.24 -9.42
N ARG A 41 4.05 5.15 -8.81
CA ARG A 41 5.08 4.15 -9.12
C ARG A 41 5.62 3.59 -7.82
N GLY A 42 5.50 2.29 -7.63
CA GLY A 42 6.14 1.54 -6.57
C GLY A 42 7.34 0.75 -7.09
N THR A 43 8.02 0.03 -6.19
CA THR A 43 9.17 -0.80 -6.54
C THR A 43 8.84 -1.89 -7.56
N TYR A 44 7.64 -2.47 -7.46
CA TYR A 44 7.20 -3.60 -8.30
C TYR A 44 5.91 -3.31 -9.08
N SER A 45 5.37 -2.10 -8.95
CA SER A 45 4.05 -1.75 -9.47
C SER A 45 4.02 -0.36 -10.10
N ILE A 46 3.10 -0.18 -11.04
CA ILE A 46 2.71 1.13 -11.57
C ILE A 46 1.21 1.26 -11.33
N VAL A 47 0.79 2.41 -10.82
CA VAL A 47 -0.62 2.73 -10.65
C VAL A 47 -1.03 3.74 -11.72
N LYS A 48 -2.04 3.38 -12.52
CA LYS A 48 -2.65 4.27 -13.51
C LYS A 48 -4.05 4.65 -13.08
N ARG A 49 -4.46 5.89 -13.33
CA ARG A 49 -5.88 6.22 -13.35
C ARG A 49 -6.51 5.60 -14.59
N ALA A 50 -7.76 5.16 -14.50
CA ALA A 50 -8.54 4.70 -15.64
C ALA A 50 -10.01 5.05 -15.44
N TYR A 51 -10.77 5.12 -16.53
CA TYR A 51 -12.22 5.15 -16.45
C TYR A 51 -12.77 3.73 -16.52
N SER A 52 -13.70 3.37 -15.63
CA SER A 52 -14.44 2.11 -15.72
C SER A 52 -15.83 2.37 -16.31
N GLU A 53 -16.11 1.76 -17.46
CA GLU A 53 -17.43 1.83 -18.10
C GLU A 53 -18.51 1.17 -17.24
N ARG A 54 -18.19 0.03 -16.62
CA ARG A 54 -19.10 -0.72 -15.74
C ARG A 54 -19.53 0.06 -14.51
N HIS A 55 -18.59 0.77 -13.88
CA HIS A 55 -18.84 1.52 -12.64
C HIS A 55 -19.15 3.01 -12.89
N ASN A 56 -19.07 3.47 -14.14
CA ASN A 56 -19.30 4.84 -14.55
C ASN A 56 -18.50 5.86 -13.71
N LYS A 57 -17.26 5.52 -13.36
CA LYS A 57 -16.37 6.34 -12.52
C LYS A 57 -14.91 6.04 -12.80
N ASP A 58 -14.05 6.93 -12.31
CA ASP A 58 -12.62 6.69 -12.32
C ASP A 58 -12.21 5.65 -11.28
N VAL A 59 -11.22 4.85 -11.65
CA VAL A 59 -10.61 3.78 -10.86
C VAL A 59 -9.08 3.88 -10.92
N ALA A 60 -8.42 3.25 -9.97
CA ALA A 60 -6.97 3.06 -9.98
C ALA A 60 -6.65 1.64 -10.45
N LEU A 61 -5.75 1.50 -11.41
CA LEU A 61 -5.23 0.24 -11.92
C LEU A 61 -3.82 0.03 -11.36
N LYS A 62 -3.69 -0.82 -10.34
CA LYS A 62 -2.38 -1.24 -9.80
C LYS A 62 -1.87 -2.40 -10.66
N ILE A 63 -0.89 -2.11 -11.50
CA ILE A 63 -0.29 -3.05 -12.46
C ILE A 63 1.03 -3.56 -11.88
N VAL A 64 1.14 -4.87 -11.72
CA VAL A 64 2.30 -5.56 -11.13
C VAL A 64 2.92 -6.52 -12.15
N ASP A 65 4.23 -6.42 -12.34
CA ASP A 65 4.98 -7.32 -13.23
C ASP A 65 5.56 -8.51 -12.45
N LYS A 66 5.08 -9.72 -12.77
CA LYS A 66 5.48 -10.97 -12.12
C LYS A 66 6.87 -11.46 -12.53
N ARG A 67 7.46 -10.93 -13.60
CA ARG A 67 8.71 -11.45 -14.20
C ARG A 67 9.93 -11.18 -13.35
N SER A 68 9.91 -10.14 -12.52
CA SER A 68 11.03 -9.84 -11.62
C SER A 68 11.35 -11.01 -10.69
N ARG A 69 10.38 -11.91 -10.43
CA ARG A 69 10.48 -13.04 -9.50
C ARG A 69 11.15 -12.65 -8.17
N SER A 70 10.96 -11.40 -7.77
CA SER A 70 11.48 -10.92 -6.51
C SER A 70 10.79 -11.66 -5.36
N ASP A 71 11.43 -11.67 -4.21
CA ASP A 71 10.83 -12.17 -2.97
C ASP A 71 9.44 -11.59 -2.71
N PHE A 72 9.22 -10.33 -3.12
CA PHE A 72 7.92 -9.70 -3.03
C PHE A 72 6.87 -10.40 -3.90
N ILE A 73 7.19 -10.62 -5.18
CA ILE A 73 6.27 -11.28 -6.12
C ILE A 73 5.97 -12.72 -5.68
N ILE A 74 6.96 -13.44 -5.17
CA ILE A 74 6.79 -14.85 -4.79
C ILE A 74 6.01 -14.98 -3.48
N ARG A 75 6.31 -14.13 -2.48
CA ARG A 75 5.80 -14.32 -1.11
C ARG A 75 4.61 -13.43 -0.77
N PHE A 76 4.57 -12.22 -1.29
CA PHE A 76 3.60 -11.21 -0.87
C PHE A 76 2.45 -11.02 -1.85
N LEU A 77 2.72 -10.98 -3.17
CA LEU A 77 1.66 -10.79 -4.16
C LEU A 77 0.54 -11.86 -4.06
N PRO A 78 0.80 -13.17 -3.91
CA PRO A 78 -0.28 -14.16 -3.75
C PRO A 78 -1.16 -13.90 -2.53
N ARG A 79 -0.59 -13.38 -1.43
CA ARG A 79 -1.34 -13.02 -0.23
C ARG A 79 -2.20 -11.79 -0.46
N GLU A 80 -1.65 -10.78 -1.12
CA GLU A 80 -2.40 -9.58 -1.49
C GLU A 80 -3.63 -9.97 -2.33
N LEU A 81 -3.45 -10.80 -3.38
CA LEU A 81 -4.53 -11.25 -4.25
C LEU A 81 -5.58 -12.12 -3.54
N ASP A 82 -5.21 -12.78 -2.44
CA ASP A 82 -6.11 -13.56 -1.60
C ASP A 82 -6.91 -12.68 -0.62
N ILE A 83 -6.28 -11.62 -0.09
CA ILE A 83 -6.84 -10.75 0.94
C ILE A 83 -7.74 -9.68 0.33
N VAL A 84 -7.25 -8.92 -0.66
CA VAL A 84 -7.93 -7.68 -1.11
C VAL A 84 -9.36 -7.89 -1.65
N PRO A 85 -9.72 -9.01 -2.31
CA PRO A 85 -11.10 -9.22 -2.75
C PRO A 85 -12.10 -9.41 -1.61
N ARG A 86 -11.64 -9.72 -0.39
CA ARG A 86 -12.48 -9.98 0.79
C ARG A 86 -12.71 -8.72 1.63
N LEU A 87 -12.03 -7.62 1.30
CA LEU A 87 -12.07 -6.39 2.09
C LEU A 87 -13.26 -5.53 1.68
N HIS A 88 -14.19 -5.34 2.62
CA HIS A 88 -15.39 -4.54 2.44
C HIS A 88 -15.59 -3.64 3.67
N HIS A 89 -15.10 -2.41 3.57
CA HIS A 89 -15.24 -1.40 4.63
C HIS A 89 -15.18 0.01 4.01
N GLN A 90 -16.00 0.94 4.50
CA GLN A 90 -16.10 2.30 3.94
C GLN A 90 -14.76 3.05 3.94
N ASN A 91 -13.87 2.76 4.90
CA ASN A 91 -12.56 3.38 5.06
C ASN A 91 -11.39 2.55 4.52
N ILE A 92 -11.66 1.56 3.67
CA ILE A 92 -10.65 0.77 2.96
C ILE A 92 -10.90 0.94 1.45
N VAL A 93 -9.82 1.04 0.67
CA VAL A 93 -9.89 1.07 -0.79
C VAL A 93 -10.55 -0.22 -1.28
N GLU A 94 -11.70 -0.09 -1.93
CA GLU A 94 -12.43 -1.22 -2.50
C GLU A 94 -11.71 -1.78 -3.74
N VAL A 95 -11.59 -3.09 -3.85
CA VAL A 95 -11.13 -3.77 -5.08
C VAL A 95 -12.34 -4.23 -5.88
N PHE A 96 -12.47 -3.75 -7.11
CA PHE A 96 -13.57 -4.10 -8.00
C PHE A 96 -13.28 -5.40 -8.76
N GLU A 97 -12.05 -5.55 -9.24
CA GLU A 97 -11.69 -6.65 -10.13
C GLU A 97 -10.19 -6.92 -10.13
N ILE A 98 -9.80 -8.17 -10.36
CA ILE A 98 -8.42 -8.58 -10.59
C ILE A 98 -8.33 -9.23 -11.96
N ILE A 99 -7.56 -8.64 -12.86
CA ILE A 99 -7.32 -9.14 -14.22
C ILE A 99 -5.89 -9.64 -14.29
N GLN A 100 -5.72 -10.90 -14.69
CA GLN A 100 -4.41 -11.56 -14.70
C GLN A 100 -4.05 -12.09 -16.10
N SER A 101 -2.78 -11.99 -16.45
CA SER A 101 -2.14 -12.74 -17.52
C SER A 101 -1.01 -13.60 -16.94
N GLU A 102 -0.26 -14.32 -17.77
CA GLU A 102 0.89 -15.12 -17.32
C GLU A 102 1.95 -14.26 -16.61
N SER A 103 2.15 -13.02 -17.07
CA SER A 103 3.26 -12.16 -16.64
C SER A 103 2.86 -10.90 -15.88
N ILE A 104 1.60 -10.46 -15.97
CA ILE A 104 1.13 -9.22 -15.36
C ILE A 104 -0.13 -9.48 -14.56
N VAL A 105 -0.25 -8.82 -13.42
CA VAL A 105 -1.49 -8.72 -12.64
C VAL A 105 -1.93 -7.27 -12.60
N CYS A 106 -3.21 -7.01 -12.87
CA CYS A 106 -3.83 -5.71 -12.71
C CYS A 106 -4.93 -5.83 -11.65
N ILE A 107 -4.85 -4.99 -10.62
CA ILE A 107 -5.89 -4.85 -9.60
C ILE A 107 -6.61 -3.53 -9.87
N ALA A 108 -7.87 -3.62 -10.30
CA ALA A 108 -8.75 -2.47 -10.48
C ALA A 108 -9.44 -2.14 -9.15
N GLN A 109 -9.17 -0.95 -8.62
CA GLN A 109 -9.56 -0.56 -7.26
C GLN A 109 -10.07 0.88 -7.20
N GLU A 110 -10.68 1.25 -6.08
CA GLU A 110 -11.22 2.58 -5.83
C GLU A 110 -10.16 3.67 -6.05
N TYR A 111 -10.53 4.72 -6.79
CA TYR A 111 -9.70 5.90 -6.96
C TYR A 111 -10.08 6.97 -5.93
N ALA A 112 -9.22 7.14 -4.93
CA ALA A 112 -9.34 8.18 -3.93
C ALA A 112 -8.78 9.52 -4.47
N ALA A 113 -9.66 10.32 -5.07
CA ALA A 113 -9.29 11.54 -5.82
C ALA A 113 -8.71 12.68 -4.96
N GLY A 114 -8.88 12.65 -3.63
CA GLY A 114 -8.27 13.58 -2.69
C GLY A 114 -6.76 13.39 -2.50
N GLY A 115 -6.19 12.30 -3.06
CA GLY A 115 -4.77 11.99 -2.98
C GLY A 115 -4.37 11.37 -1.63
N ASP A 116 -3.07 11.17 -1.43
CA ASP A 116 -2.54 10.63 -0.18
C ASP A 116 -2.43 11.68 0.94
N LEU A 117 -2.58 11.21 2.18
CA LEU A 117 -2.58 12.02 3.40
C LEU A 117 -1.23 12.70 3.60
N LEU A 118 -0.12 12.06 3.21
CA LEU A 118 1.21 12.67 3.31
C LEU A 118 1.31 13.95 2.46
N LYS A 119 0.84 13.94 1.21
CA LYS A 119 0.79 15.14 0.37
C LYS A 119 -0.04 16.24 1.00
N LYS A 120 -1.19 15.90 1.61
CA LYS A 120 -2.02 16.88 2.34
C LYS A 120 -1.26 17.50 3.51
N ILE A 121 -0.59 16.70 4.34
CA ILE A 121 0.24 17.17 5.45
C ILE A 121 1.35 18.09 4.94
N LYS A 122 2.07 17.69 3.90
CA LYS A 122 3.13 18.53 3.30
C LYS A 122 2.60 19.88 2.80
N LYS A 123 1.41 19.91 2.21
CA LYS A 123 0.77 21.15 1.75
C LYS A 123 0.32 22.05 2.90
N GLN A 124 -0.16 21.48 4.00
CA GLN A 124 -0.73 22.23 5.14
C GLN A 124 0.24 22.38 6.32
N SER A 125 1.46 21.86 6.19
CA SER A 125 2.45 21.63 7.27
C SER A 125 1.99 20.63 8.34
N ARG A 126 0.72 20.65 8.76
CA ARG A 126 0.09 19.69 9.69
C ARG A 126 -1.43 19.65 9.45
N ILE A 127 -2.09 18.66 10.02
CA ILE A 127 -3.54 18.58 10.17
C ILE A 127 -3.90 19.10 11.57
N ASN A 128 -4.91 19.96 11.67
CA ASN A 128 -5.40 20.41 12.98
C ASN A 128 -6.01 19.24 13.77
N GLU A 129 -6.08 19.37 15.09
CA GLU A 129 -6.48 18.26 15.96
C GLU A 129 -7.91 17.78 15.69
N ASP A 130 -8.85 18.67 15.39
CA ASP A 130 -10.24 18.27 15.13
C ASP A 130 -10.36 17.42 13.87
N ARG A 131 -9.66 17.79 12.80
CA ARG A 131 -9.63 17.01 11.56
C ARG A 131 -8.80 15.75 11.72
N ALA A 132 -7.69 15.81 12.44
CA ALA A 132 -6.87 14.65 12.74
C ALA A 132 -7.65 13.62 13.57
N ARG A 133 -8.48 14.06 14.53
CA ARG A 133 -9.39 13.21 15.31
C ARG A 133 -10.38 12.50 14.40
N PHE A 134 -10.97 13.21 13.43
CA PHE A 134 -11.90 12.63 12.46
C PHE A 134 -11.23 11.56 11.58
N TYR A 135 -10.06 11.84 11.00
CA TYR A 135 -9.30 10.87 10.21
C TYR A 135 -8.84 9.68 11.05
N PHE A 136 -8.34 9.94 12.26
CA PHE A 136 -7.85 8.89 13.13
C PHE A 136 -8.95 7.94 13.56
N ARG A 137 -10.16 8.45 13.86
CA ARG A 137 -11.34 7.60 14.10
C ARG A 137 -11.60 6.65 12.93
N GLN A 138 -11.63 7.17 11.70
CA GLN A 138 -11.86 6.35 10.49
C GLN A 138 -10.75 5.32 10.25
N LEU A 139 -9.49 5.67 10.54
CA LEU A 139 -8.38 4.72 10.50
C LEU A 139 -8.58 3.60 11.53
N ILE A 140 -8.91 3.94 12.76
CA ILE A 140 -9.15 2.93 13.82
C ILE A 140 -10.34 2.04 13.46
N GLU A 141 -11.41 2.58 12.89
CA GLU A 141 -12.55 1.79 12.37
C GLU A 141 -12.09 0.76 11.32
N ALA A 142 -11.25 1.17 10.36
CA ALA A 142 -10.67 0.25 9.38
C ALA A 142 -9.79 -0.83 10.05
N LEU A 143 -8.96 -0.47 11.04
CA LEU A 143 -8.11 -1.44 11.75
C LEU A 143 -8.91 -2.42 12.60
N MET A 144 -10.00 -1.97 13.24
CA MET A 144 -10.92 -2.83 13.97
C MET A 144 -11.61 -3.83 13.03
N TYR A 145 -12.02 -3.38 11.84
CA TYR A 145 -12.52 -4.26 10.80
C TYR A 145 -11.49 -5.32 10.39
N LEU A 146 -10.25 -4.91 10.07
CA LEU A 146 -9.16 -5.83 9.69
C LEU A 146 -8.88 -6.86 10.78
N LYS A 147 -8.83 -6.43 12.05
CA LYS A 147 -8.66 -7.33 13.19
C LYS A 147 -9.75 -8.39 13.25
N LYS A 148 -11.02 -8.01 13.03
CA LYS A 148 -12.17 -8.93 13.07
C LYS A 148 -12.08 -10.04 12.02
N ILE A 149 -11.50 -9.73 10.86
CA ILE A 149 -11.29 -10.69 9.77
C ILE A 149 -9.89 -11.33 9.78
N GLU A 150 -9.16 -11.19 10.90
CA GLU A 150 -7.82 -11.75 11.10
C GLU A 150 -6.78 -11.28 10.06
N VAL A 151 -6.93 -10.04 9.55
CA VAL A 151 -5.99 -9.41 8.62
C VAL A 151 -5.15 -8.36 9.34
N VAL A 152 -3.86 -8.33 9.01
CA VAL A 152 -2.91 -7.32 9.49
C VAL A 152 -2.30 -6.63 8.28
N HIS A 153 -2.20 -5.30 8.31
CA HIS A 153 -1.71 -4.48 7.20
C HIS A 153 -0.18 -4.48 7.08
N ARG A 154 0.54 -4.23 8.19
CA ARG A 154 2.02 -4.25 8.31
C ARG A 154 2.79 -3.22 7.48
N ASP A 155 2.13 -2.20 6.95
CA ASP A 155 2.77 -1.05 6.27
C ASP A 155 1.87 0.20 6.35
N LEU A 156 1.33 0.48 7.54
CA LEU A 156 0.58 1.70 7.77
C LEU A 156 1.52 2.90 7.77
N LYS A 157 1.20 3.87 6.92
CA LYS A 157 1.92 5.13 6.74
C LYS A 157 1.03 6.15 6.06
N CYS A 158 1.41 7.42 6.13
CA CYS A 158 0.59 8.50 5.56
C CYS A 158 0.43 8.38 4.02
N GLU A 159 1.34 7.70 3.33
CA GLU A 159 1.29 7.43 1.89
C GLU A 159 0.25 6.38 1.50
N ASN A 160 -0.11 5.50 2.44
CA ASN A 160 -1.09 4.42 2.23
C ASN A 160 -2.48 4.80 2.73
N LEU A 161 -2.64 6.02 3.26
CA LEU A 161 -3.92 6.61 3.64
C LEU A 161 -4.31 7.64 2.59
N PHE A 162 -5.37 7.37 1.85
CA PHE A 162 -5.89 8.26 0.83
C PHE A 162 -7.14 8.99 1.32
N LEU A 163 -7.52 10.03 0.60
CA LEU A 163 -8.73 10.80 0.85
C LEU A 163 -9.67 10.68 -0.36
N ASP A 164 -10.95 10.39 -0.10
CA ASP A 164 -11.98 10.51 -1.13
C ASP A 164 -12.36 11.99 -1.38
N LEU A 165 -13.32 12.23 -2.27
CA LEU A 165 -13.80 13.58 -2.59
C LEU A 165 -14.53 14.27 -1.42
N CYS A 166 -15.01 13.49 -0.45
CA CYS A 166 -15.70 13.97 0.74
C CYS A 166 -14.73 14.11 1.94
N ASP A 167 -13.42 14.01 1.69
CA ASP A 167 -12.37 14.10 2.72
C ASP A 167 -12.45 12.97 3.76
N ASN A 168 -12.89 11.76 3.37
CA ASN A 168 -12.82 10.56 4.21
C ASN A 168 -11.57 9.73 3.92
N ILE A 169 -11.06 9.07 4.96
CA ILE A 169 -9.93 8.13 4.88
C ILE A 169 -10.32 6.89 4.07
N LYS A 170 -9.41 6.51 3.18
CA LYS A 170 -9.36 5.25 2.44
C LYS A 170 -7.99 4.60 2.65
N LEU A 171 -7.92 3.58 3.50
CA LEU A 171 -6.71 2.79 3.71
C LEU A 171 -6.49 1.87 2.50
N GLY A 172 -5.30 1.95 1.89
CA GLY A 172 -4.94 1.14 0.72
C GLY A 172 -3.55 0.51 0.82
N ASP A 173 -3.16 -0.17 -0.26
CA ASP A 173 -1.89 -0.90 -0.41
C ASP A 173 -1.64 -2.02 0.61
N PHE A 174 -2.33 -3.14 0.36
CA PHE A 174 -2.22 -4.37 1.15
C PHE A 174 -1.07 -5.29 0.71
N GLY A 175 -0.09 -4.75 -0.02
CA GLY A 175 1.05 -5.51 -0.55
C GLY A 175 1.92 -6.18 0.51
N PHE A 176 1.88 -5.74 1.78
CA PHE A 176 2.55 -6.40 2.90
C PHE A 176 1.58 -7.09 3.87
N SER A 177 0.29 -7.10 3.56
CA SER A 177 -0.72 -7.65 4.45
C SER A 177 -0.57 -9.17 4.61
N ARG A 178 -1.14 -9.69 5.69
CA ARG A 178 -1.14 -11.13 6.01
C ARG A 178 -2.34 -11.47 6.87
N MET A 179 -2.91 -12.66 6.64
CA MET A 179 -3.81 -13.27 7.61
C MET A 179 -3.02 -13.74 8.83
N MET A 180 -3.40 -13.32 10.02
CA MET A 180 -2.80 -13.69 11.30
C MET A 180 -3.90 -13.87 12.34
N ARG A 181 -4.10 -15.11 12.80
CA ARG A 181 -5.03 -15.47 13.85
C ARG A 181 -4.51 -15.08 15.23
N ASN A 182 -5.37 -15.12 16.23
CA ASN A 182 -4.94 -14.96 17.61
C ASN A 182 -3.91 -16.04 17.98
N GLY A 183 -2.73 -15.63 18.42
CA GLY A 183 -1.59 -16.51 18.72
C GLY A 183 -0.60 -16.69 17.58
N ASP A 184 -0.94 -16.27 16.36
CA ASP A 184 0.02 -16.26 15.25
C ASP A 184 1.08 -15.17 15.48
N GLU A 185 2.33 -15.52 15.22
CA GLU A 185 3.44 -14.58 15.23
C GLU A 185 4.08 -14.46 13.84
N SER A 186 4.72 -13.31 13.60
CA SER A 186 5.57 -13.11 12.43
C SER A 186 6.98 -12.71 12.85
N HIS A 187 7.95 -13.19 12.07
CA HIS A 187 9.37 -12.82 12.21
C HIS A 187 9.85 -11.97 11.04
N THR A 188 8.99 -11.72 10.04
CA THR A 188 9.39 -11.02 8.82
C THR A 188 9.32 -9.52 9.04
N PHE A 189 10.45 -8.83 8.82
CA PHE A 189 10.48 -7.39 8.69
C PHE A 189 9.82 -6.98 7.36
N CYS A 190 8.72 -6.25 7.44
CA CYS A 190 8.04 -5.62 6.31
C CYS A 190 7.60 -4.21 6.73
N GLY A 191 7.40 -3.35 5.73
CA GLY A 191 6.94 -2.00 5.94
C GLY A 191 8.04 -0.94 6.07
N SER A 192 7.60 0.30 6.21
CA SER A 192 8.45 1.48 6.14
C SER A 192 9.09 1.79 7.50
N ARG A 193 10.42 1.65 7.60
CA ARG A 193 11.20 1.66 8.86
C ARG A 193 10.77 2.73 9.88
N ALA A 194 10.47 3.94 9.42
CA ALA A 194 10.12 5.08 10.28
C ALA A 194 8.74 4.94 10.98
N TYR A 195 7.88 4.03 10.52
CA TYR A 195 6.56 3.74 11.10
C TYR A 195 6.54 2.44 11.90
N VAL A 196 7.57 1.61 11.79
CA VAL A 196 7.59 0.25 12.32
C VAL A 196 7.88 0.22 13.83
N ALA A 197 7.22 -0.70 14.53
CA ALA A 197 7.35 -0.93 15.96
C ALA A 197 8.75 -1.47 16.36
N PRO A 198 9.22 -1.18 17.59
CA PRO A 198 10.57 -1.56 18.03
C PRO A 198 10.81 -3.07 18.07
N GLU A 199 9.80 -3.88 18.39
CA GLU A 199 9.89 -5.33 18.38
C GLU A 199 10.20 -5.90 16.98
N VAL A 200 9.61 -5.33 15.94
CA VAL A 200 9.85 -5.72 14.55
C VAL A 200 11.26 -5.30 14.12
N LEU A 201 11.71 -4.10 14.51
CA LEU A 201 13.06 -3.59 14.22
C LEU A 201 14.16 -4.40 14.93
N ARG A 202 13.81 -5.09 16.01
CA ARG A 202 14.70 -5.97 16.78
C ARG A 202 14.58 -7.44 16.38
N SER A 203 13.88 -7.72 15.29
CA SER A 203 13.65 -9.09 14.79
C SER A 203 13.02 -10.03 15.82
N ARG A 204 12.22 -9.48 16.75
CA ARG A 204 11.42 -10.28 17.68
C ARG A 204 10.16 -10.73 16.97
N SER A 205 9.63 -11.87 17.41
CA SER A 205 8.30 -12.27 17.01
C SER A 205 7.28 -11.24 17.52
N TYR A 206 6.25 -11.01 16.71
CA TYR A 206 5.24 -10.00 17.02
C TYR A 206 3.84 -10.48 16.65
N SER A 207 2.87 -10.04 17.47
CA SER A 207 1.46 -10.08 17.09
C SER A 207 1.21 -8.98 16.06
N GLY A 208 0.56 -9.31 14.94
CA GLY A 208 0.48 -8.35 13.84
C GLY A 208 -0.33 -7.09 14.18
N PHE A 209 -1.44 -7.23 14.90
CA PHE A 209 -2.34 -6.09 15.20
C PHE A 209 -1.68 -5.02 16.08
N THR A 210 -0.81 -5.39 17.04
CA THR A 210 -0.13 -4.42 17.90
C THR A 210 0.85 -3.55 17.11
N VAL A 211 1.49 -4.12 16.08
CA VAL A 211 2.40 -3.39 15.19
C VAL A 211 1.65 -2.37 14.32
N ASP A 212 0.45 -2.72 13.86
CA ASP A 212 -0.41 -1.77 13.15
C ASP A 212 -0.86 -0.62 14.07
N LEU A 213 -1.19 -0.90 15.34
CA LEU A 213 -1.52 0.17 16.31
C LEU A 213 -0.35 1.11 16.60
N TRP A 214 0.87 0.58 16.71
CA TRP A 214 2.08 1.41 16.82
C TRP A 214 2.20 2.35 15.61
N SER A 215 2.08 1.78 14.41
CA SER A 215 2.18 2.52 13.15
C SER A 215 1.08 3.59 13.03
N ALA A 216 -0.14 3.29 13.49
CA ALA A 216 -1.23 4.27 13.57
C ALA A 216 -0.90 5.42 14.54
N GLY A 217 -0.24 5.15 15.67
CA GLY A 217 0.26 6.18 16.58
C GLY A 217 1.30 7.09 15.92
N VAL A 218 2.20 6.53 15.11
CA VAL A 218 3.14 7.32 14.29
C VAL A 218 2.38 8.19 13.29
N VAL A 219 1.38 7.64 12.58
CA VAL A 219 0.53 8.41 11.66
C VAL A 219 -0.16 9.58 12.38
N LEU A 220 -0.75 9.36 13.56
CA LEU A 220 -1.39 10.42 14.34
C LEU A 220 -0.40 11.53 14.71
N PHE A 221 0.80 11.16 15.17
CA PHE A 221 1.85 12.12 15.49
C PHE A 221 2.23 12.95 14.25
N VAL A 222 2.41 12.31 13.10
CA VAL A 222 2.74 12.99 11.84
C VAL A 222 1.60 13.91 11.39
N MET A 223 0.33 13.49 11.56
CA MET A 223 -0.82 14.35 11.27
C MET A 223 -0.77 15.64 12.07
N VAL A 224 -0.66 15.58 13.40
CA VAL A 224 -0.79 16.77 14.26
C VAL A 224 0.48 17.62 14.32
N THR A 225 1.64 17.03 14.06
CA THR A 225 2.92 17.75 14.15
C THR A 225 3.54 18.12 12.81
N GLY A 226 3.23 17.39 11.74
CA GLY A 226 3.97 17.48 10.47
C GLY A 226 5.37 16.85 10.50
N LEU A 227 5.75 16.21 11.61
CA LEU A 227 7.10 15.71 11.85
C LEU A 227 7.08 14.20 12.11
N MET A 228 8.19 13.52 11.82
CA MET A 228 8.38 12.14 12.26
C MET A 228 8.72 12.10 13.77
N PRO A 229 8.13 11.18 14.55
CA PRO A 229 8.44 11.06 15.98
C PRO A 229 9.86 10.56 16.24
N TYR A 230 10.42 9.79 15.30
CA TYR A 230 11.75 9.22 15.38
C TYR A 230 12.51 9.42 14.06
N ASP A 231 13.83 9.63 14.16
CA ASP A 231 14.71 9.88 13.03
C ASP A 231 15.30 8.57 12.49
N ASP A 232 14.81 8.14 11.33
CA ASP A 232 15.20 6.87 10.70
C ASP A 232 16.55 6.91 9.98
N ARG A 233 17.19 8.10 9.88
CA ARG A 233 18.57 8.26 9.39
C ARG A 233 19.60 7.62 10.33
N TYR A 234 19.25 7.44 11.61
CA TYR A 234 20.09 6.79 12.61
C TYR A 234 19.38 5.58 13.25
N PRO A 235 19.24 4.43 12.55
CA PRO A 235 18.38 3.33 12.95
C PRO A 235 18.62 2.80 14.37
N ARG A 236 19.88 2.69 14.81
CA ARG A 236 20.20 2.24 16.19
C ARG A 236 19.66 3.20 17.25
N LYS A 237 19.93 4.50 17.09
CA LYS A 237 19.43 5.56 17.98
C LYS A 237 17.90 5.68 17.92
N MET A 238 17.32 5.45 16.74
CA MET A 238 15.87 5.42 16.56
C MET A 238 15.24 4.35 17.45
N VAL A 239 15.74 3.10 17.36
CA VAL A 239 15.26 1.97 18.17
C VAL A 239 15.45 2.23 19.66
N GLU A 240 16.61 2.78 20.08
CA GLU A 240 16.85 3.16 21.48
C GLU A 240 15.80 4.16 21.99
N LYS A 241 15.49 5.21 21.22
CA LYS A 241 14.46 6.20 21.58
C LYS A 241 13.06 5.60 21.64
N GLN A 242 12.72 4.73 20.68
CA GLN A 242 11.44 4.02 20.67
C GLN A 242 11.27 3.17 21.94
N MET A 243 12.31 2.42 22.33
CA MET A 243 12.29 1.59 23.55
C MET A 243 12.20 2.42 24.84
N GLN A 244 12.73 3.64 24.84
CA GLN A 244 12.61 4.57 25.96
C GLN A 244 11.27 5.32 25.98
N HIS A 245 10.39 5.08 25.00
CA HIS A 245 9.12 5.81 24.81
C HIS A 245 9.32 7.35 24.76
N ARG A 246 10.49 7.80 24.28
CA ARG A 246 10.85 9.22 24.22
C ARG A 246 10.39 9.84 22.92
N VAL A 247 9.22 10.47 22.97
CA VAL A 247 8.68 11.32 21.89
C VAL A 247 8.87 12.79 22.26
N THR A 248 9.34 13.60 21.30
CA THR A 248 9.49 15.05 21.51
C THR A 248 8.33 15.78 20.87
N PHE A 249 7.48 16.41 21.68
CA PHE A 249 6.36 17.21 21.19
C PHE A 249 6.83 18.65 20.90
N PRO A 250 6.56 19.21 19.71
CA PRO A 250 6.95 20.57 19.40
C PRO A 250 6.15 21.57 20.24
N SER A 251 6.84 22.41 21.01
CA SER A 251 6.22 23.37 21.95
C SER A 251 5.27 24.37 21.29
N ARG A 252 5.52 24.75 20.03
CA ARG A 252 4.69 25.68 19.24
C ARG A 252 3.32 25.13 18.85
N ILE A 253 3.08 23.84 19.02
CA ILE A 253 1.87 23.16 18.55
C ILE A 253 0.80 23.07 19.63
N PHE A 254 1.22 22.86 20.89
CA PHE A 254 0.34 22.56 22.02
C PHE A 254 0.26 23.69 23.05
N SER A 255 0.59 24.92 22.64
CA SER A 255 0.60 26.12 23.50
C SER A 255 -0.66 26.99 23.33
N GLN A 256 -1.80 26.39 22.99
CA GLN A 256 -3.11 27.05 22.95
C GLN A 256 -4.06 26.45 23.96
#